data_AF-A0A7U7D0V4-F1
#
_entry.id   AF-A0A7U7D0V4-F1
#
_cell.length_a   1.000
_cell.length_b   1.000
_cell.length_c   1.000
_cell.angle_alpha   90.00
_cell.angle_beta   90.00
_cell.angle_gamma   90.00
#
_symmetry.space_group_name_H-M   'P 1'
#
loop_
_entity.id
_entity.type
_entity.pdbx_description
1 polymer ?
#
loop_
_entity_poly.entity_id
_entity_poly.type
_entity_poly.pdbx_seq_one_letter_code
_entity_poly.pdbx_strand_id
1 'polypeptide(L)'
;MKRKYLLILSLLSVLLNAGLLYVFFYKGDKAFTSSDGRTEIKMPKENRAFVMKEMRGFLESVQQINEGIAKNNPEIIAKVGNQSGTCKVNQVPQGMIKSLPFEFKQMGFGTHELFDEMAKMAKENYNRQQTQEKLNQLLNNCIACHKTYKITAE
;
A
#
# COMPACT_ATOMS: atom_id res chain seq x y z
N MET A 1 25.80 43.31 1.09
CA MET A 1 25.97 42.34 -0.01
C MET A 1 25.99 40.89 0.47
N LYS A 2 26.88 40.48 1.38
CA LYS A 2 27.01 39.09 1.87
C LYS A 2 25.70 38.44 2.38
N ARG A 3 24.86 39.19 3.12
CA ARG A 3 23.55 38.71 3.62
C ARG A 3 22.53 38.41 2.51
N LYS A 4 22.51 39.18 1.41
CA LYS A 4 21.64 38.90 0.25
C LYS A 4 22.09 37.62 -0.46
N TYR A 5 23.40 37.43 -0.64
CA TYR A 5 23.93 36.19 -1.22
C TYR A 5 23.66 34.96 -0.34
N LEU A 6 23.78 35.08 0.99
CA LEU A 6 23.43 33.99 1.92
C LEU A 6 21.94 33.60 1.84
N LEU A 7 21.04 34.59 1.75
CA LEU A 7 19.60 34.35 1.60
C LEU A 7 19.28 33.69 0.26
N ILE A 8 19.91 34.15 -0.83
CA ILE A 8 19.76 33.52 -2.15
C ILE A 8 20.28 32.08 -2.12
N LEU A 9 21.45 31.82 -1.54
CA LEU A 9 22.01 30.46 -1.44
C LEU A 9 21.13 29.53 -0.60
N SER A 10 20.57 30.04 0.50
CA SER A 10 19.64 29.29 1.35
C SER A 10 18.33 28.96 0.63
N LEU A 11 17.75 29.92 -0.08
CA LEU A 11 16.56 29.68 -0.92
C LEU A 11 16.85 28.67 -2.04
N LEU A 12 18.01 28.79 -2.70
CA LEU A 12 18.43 27.84 -3.74
C LEU A 12 18.57 26.42 -3.18
N SER A 13 19.17 26.29 -1.99
CA SER A 13 19.30 25.00 -1.29
C SER A 13 17.95 24.41 -0.92
N VAL A 14 17.02 25.22 -0.40
CA VAL A 14 15.66 24.76 -0.07
C VAL A 14 14.92 24.29 -1.32
N LEU A 15 14.99 25.05 -2.42
CA LEU A 15 14.37 24.67 -3.68
C LEU A 15 14.98 23.39 -4.27
N LEU A 16 16.30 23.24 -4.19
CA LEU A 16 17.00 22.03 -4.64
C LEU A 16 16.56 20.81 -3.82
N ASN A 17 16.54 20.93 -2.49
CA ASN A 17 16.10 19.84 -1.62
C ASN A 17 14.62 19.50 -1.84
N ALA A 18 13.75 20.48 -2.03
CA ALA A 18 12.34 20.25 -2.36
C ALA A 18 12.18 19.52 -3.70
N GLY A 19 12.97 19.89 -4.72
CA GLY A 19 12.99 19.20 -6.01
C GLY A 19 13.46 17.75 -5.91
N LEU A 20 14.53 17.50 -5.13
CA LEU A 20 15.01 16.14 -4.87
C LEU A 20 13.97 15.30 -4.11
N LEU A 21 13.32 15.86 -3.10
CA LEU A 21 12.24 15.19 -2.37
C LEU A 21 11.08 14.83 -3.29
N TYR A 22 10.66 15.73 -4.17
CA TYR A 22 9.58 15.47 -5.12
C TYR A 22 9.93 14.31 -6.09
N VAL A 23 11.13 14.32 -6.66
CA VAL A 23 11.55 13.26 -7.60
C VAL A 23 11.68 11.91 -6.90
N PHE A 24 12.42 11.84 -5.80
CA PHE A 24 12.74 10.56 -5.15
C PHE A 24 11.61 9.96 -4.32
N PHE A 25 10.73 10.78 -3.73
CA PHE A 25 9.67 10.27 -2.84
C PHE A 25 8.30 10.27 -3.50
N TYR A 26 7.95 11.31 -4.25
CA TYR A 26 6.61 11.47 -4.82
C TYR A 26 6.49 10.76 -6.17
N LYS A 27 7.34 11.12 -7.13
CA LYS A 27 7.29 10.55 -8.49
C LYS A 27 7.77 9.09 -8.52
N GLY A 28 8.85 8.78 -7.79
CA GLY A 28 9.52 7.48 -7.86
C GLY A 28 10.26 7.27 -9.18
N ASP A 29 11.37 6.53 -9.16
CA ASP A 29 12.28 6.42 -10.31
C ASP A 29 11.72 5.59 -11.48
N LYS A 30 10.58 4.90 -11.29
CA LYS A 30 10.10 3.86 -12.22
C LYS A 30 8.61 3.97 -12.59
N ALA A 31 8.01 5.14 -12.40
CA ALA A 31 6.60 5.40 -12.71
C ALA A 31 6.43 6.10 -14.08
N PHE A 32 5.70 5.45 -15.00
CA PHE A 32 5.39 5.98 -16.36
C PHE A 32 3.92 5.76 -16.71
N THR A 33 3.35 6.50 -17.64
CA THR A 33 1.96 6.25 -18.09
C THR A 33 1.93 5.12 -19.13
N SER A 34 1.13 4.08 -18.89
CA SER A 34 0.91 2.98 -19.84
C SER A 34 -0.16 3.30 -20.89
N SER A 35 -0.19 2.50 -21.96
CA SER A 35 -1.16 2.66 -23.06
C SER A 35 -2.63 2.52 -22.66
N ASP A 36 -2.92 1.89 -21.52
CA ASP A 36 -4.26 1.76 -20.94
C ASP A 36 -4.58 2.84 -19.88
N GLY A 37 -3.74 3.88 -19.78
CA GLY A 37 -3.96 5.04 -18.92
C GLY A 37 -3.53 4.86 -17.46
N ARG A 38 -2.98 3.71 -17.09
CA ARG A 38 -2.47 3.44 -15.74
C ARG A 38 -1.06 3.98 -15.56
N THR A 39 -0.65 4.13 -14.31
CA THR A 39 0.74 4.36 -13.94
C THR A 39 1.46 3.01 -13.88
N GLU A 40 2.32 2.75 -14.85
CA GLU A 40 3.24 1.63 -14.87
C GLU A 40 4.30 1.80 -13.78
N ILE A 41 4.40 0.81 -12.90
CA ILE A 41 5.48 0.65 -11.92
C ILE A 41 6.34 -0.52 -12.40
N LYS A 42 7.47 -0.18 -13.00
CA LYS A 42 8.44 -1.17 -13.49
C LYS A 42 9.36 -1.60 -12.34
N MET A 43 9.55 -2.90 -12.14
CA MET A 43 10.39 -3.41 -11.04
C MET A 43 11.09 -4.73 -11.41
N PRO A 44 12.18 -5.10 -10.70
CA PRO A 44 12.83 -6.39 -10.89
C PRO A 44 11.86 -7.57 -10.77
N LYS A 45 12.15 -8.67 -11.47
CA LYS A 45 11.25 -9.84 -11.57
C LYS A 45 10.90 -10.44 -10.21
N GLU A 46 11.88 -10.51 -9.32
CA GLU A 46 11.75 -10.99 -7.95
C GLU A 46 10.85 -10.08 -7.11
N ASN A 47 10.98 -8.76 -7.27
CA ASN A 47 10.14 -7.79 -6.58
C ASN A 47 8.69 -7.89 -7.07
N ARG A 48 8.49 -8.00 -8.39
CA ARG A 48 7.16 -8.22 -8.95
C ARG A 48 6.55 -9.53 -8.42
N ALA A 49 7.33 -10.61 -8.39
CA ALA A 49 6.85 -11.90 -7.89
C ALA A 49 6.40 -11.82 -6.43
N PHE A 50 7.13 -11.08 -5.59
CA PHE A 50 6.75 -10.81 -4.21
C PHE A 50 5.41 -10.07 -4.12
N VAL A 51 5.26 -8.93 -4.80
CA VAL A 51 3.99 -8.15 -4.77
C VAL A 51 2.81 -8.99 -5.28
N MET A 52 3.00 -9.74 -6.36
CA MET A 52 1.95 -10.61 -6.89
C MET A 52 1.58 -11.76 -5.93
N LYS A 53 2.54 -12.25 -5.14
CA LYS A 53 2.28 -13.23 -4.08
C LYS A 53 1.48 -12.61 -2.94
N GLU A 54 1.83 -11.39 -2.53
CA GLU A 54 1.10 -10.63 -1.52
C GLU A 54 -0.37 -10.42 -1.94
N MET A 55 -0.59 -9.98 -3.18
CA MET A 55 -1.94 -9.76 -3.74
C MET A 55 -2.79 -11.04 -3.77
N ARG A 56 -2.18 -12.20 -4.07
CA ARG A 56 -2.89 -13.49 -3.95
C ARG A 56 -3.27 -13.80 -2.51
N GLY A 57 -2.38 -13.55 -1.55
CA GLY A 57 -2.66 -13.72 -0.13
C GLY A 57 -3.77 -12.79 0.37
N PHE A 58 -3.86 -11.56 -0.14
CA PHE A 58 -4.98 -10.66 0.16
C PHE A 58 -6.31 -11.22 -0.36
N LEU A 59 -6.35 -11.78 -1.57
CA LEU A 59 -7.56 -12.38 -2.13
C LEU A 59 -8.02 -13.59 -1.29
N GLU A 60 -7.09 -14.46 -0.89
CA GLU A 60 -7.38 -15.58 0.02
C GLU A 60 -7.94 -15.07 1.35
N SER A 61 -7.38 -13.98 1.88
CA SER A 61 -7.81 -13.40 3.14
C SER A 61 -9.19 -12.76 3.06
N VAL A 62 -9.50 -12.05 1.97
CA VAL A 62 -10.83 -11.50 1.67
C VAL A 62 -11.87 -12.60 1.65
N GLN A 63 -11.58 -13.72 0.96
CA GLN A 63 -12.50 -14.85 0.89
C GLN A 63 -12.75 -15.45 2.29
N GLN A 64 -11.71 -15.67 3.09
CA GLN A 64 -11.86 -16.26 4.43
C GLN A 64 -12.54 -15.31 5.43
N ILE A 65 -12.30 -14.00 5.33
CA ILE A 65 -13.03 -13.00 6.14
C ILE A 65 -14.52 -13.03 5.77
N ASN A 66 -14.85 -13.07 4.47
CA ASN A 66 -16.23 -13.19 4.02
C ASN A 66 -16.89 -14.49 4.52
N GLU A 67 -16.14 -15.61 4.54
CA GLU A 67 -16.59 -16.86 5.15
C GLU A 67 -16.85 -16.72 6.65
N GLY A 68 -15.94 -16.06 7.39
CA GLY A 68 -16.12 -15.76 8.81
C GLY A 68 -17.36 -14.90 9.08
N ILE A 69 -17.61 -13.89 8.25
CA ILE A 69 -18.83 -13.06 8.30
C ILE A 69 -20.07 -13.93 8.09
N ALA A 70 -20.08 -14.73 7.02
CA ALA A 70 -21.21 -15.59 6.64
C ALA A 70 -21.54 -16.64 7.70
N LYS A 71 -20.51 -17.24 8.31
CA LYS A 71 -20.65 -18.23 9.40
C LYS A 71 -20.83 -17.61 10.78
N ASN A 72 -20.79 -16.28 10.89
CA ASN A 72 -20.77 -15.57 12.15
C ASN A 72 -19.64 -16.03 13.10
N ASN A 73 -18.46 -16.31 12.54
CA ASN A 73 -17.30 -16.82 13.25
C ASN A 73 -16.20 -15.74 13.31
N PRO A 74 -16.10 -14.98 14.41
CA PRO A 74 -15.07 -13.95 14.57
C PRO A 74 -13.66 -14.51 14.69
N GLU A 75 -13.46 -15.76 15.13
CA GLU A 75 -12.13 -16.35 15.27
C GLU A 75 -11.41 -16.49 13.93
N ILE A 76 -12.14 -16.87 12.87
CA ILE A 76 -11.63 -16.91 11.50
C ILE A 76 -11.15 -15.51 11.07
N ILE A 77 -11.99 -14.48 11.29
CA ILE A 77 -11.69 -13.10 10.90
C ILE A 77 -10.45 -12.59 11.66
N ALA A 78 -10.41 -12.82 12.97
CA ALA A 78 -9.30 -12.43 13.84
C ALA A 78 -7.98 -13.06 13.41
N LYS A 79 -7.98 -14.36 13.05
CA LYS A 79 -6.79 -15.07 12.58
C LYS A 79 -6.30 -14.51 11.24
N VAL A 80 -7.21 -14.40 10.27
CA VAL A 80 -6.88 -14.04 8.88
C VAL A 80 -6.48 -12.58 8.77
N GLY A 81 -7.16 -11.67 9.48
CA GLY A 81 -6.78 -10.26 9.50
C GLY A 81 -5.36 -10.06 10.04
N ASN A 82 -4.94 -10.74 11.11
CA ASN A 82 -3.55 -10.64 11.58
C ASN A 82 -2.54 -11.18 10.55
N GLN A 83 -2.91 -12.22 9.78
CA GLN A 83 -2.02 -12.82 8.78
C GLN A 83 -1.73 -11.88 7.61
N SER A 84 -2.70 -11.05 7.23
CA SER A 84 -2.59 -10.08 6.14
C SER A 84 -2.41 -8.64 6.61
N GLY A 85 -2.28 -8.44 7.92
CA GLY A 85 -2.07 -7.14 8.53
C GLY A 85 -0.64 -6.62 8.41
N THR A 86 -0.35 -5.56 9.17
CA THR A 86 0.93 -4.83 9.11
C THR A 86 2.15 -5.67 9.52
N CYS A 87 1.94 -6.83 10.16
CA CYS A 87 3.03 -7.76 10.47
C CYS A 87 3.82 -8.23 9.24
N LYS A 88 3.22 -8.12 8.04
CA LYS A 88 3.83 -8.46 6.76
C LYS A 88 4.82 -7.41 6.23
N VAL A 89 4.78 -6.18 6.73
CA VAL A 89 5.67 -5.11 6.28
C VAL A 89 7.15 -5.46 6.47
N ASN A 90 7.49 -6.21 7.52
CA ASN A 90 8.86 -6.65 7.77
C ASN A 90 9.36 -7.75 6.80
N GLN A 91 8.46 -8.35 6.01
CA GLN A 91 8.78 -9.38 5.01
C GLN A 91 9.09 -8.79 3.64
N VAL A 92 8.90 -7.47 3.47
CA VAL A 92 9.13 -6.79 2.20
C VAL A 92 10.63 -6.73 1.90
N PRO A 93 11.08 -7.11 0.69
CA PRO A 93 12.49 -7.07 0.32
C PRO A 93 13.14 -5.71 0.56
N GLN A 94 14.36 -5.71 1.09
CA GLN A 94 15.10 -4.49 1.41
C GLN A 94 15.26 -3.62 0.15
N GLY A 95 14.97 -2.32 0.28
CA GLY A 95 15.06 -1.37 -0.83
C GLY A 95 13.86 -1.38 -1.79
N MET A 96 12.99 -2.40 -1.76
CA MET A 96 11.77 -2.41 -2.58
C MET A 96 10.87 -1.24 -2.22
N ILE A 97 10.54 -1.06 -0.93
CA ILE A 97 9.66 0.02 -0.46
C ILE A 97 10.18 1.38 -0.93
N LYS A 98 11.50 1.62 -0.83
CA LYS A 98 12.11 2.89 -1.25
C LYS A 98 11.85 3.20 -2.73
N SER A 99 11.82 2.17 -3.58
CA SER A 99 11.62 2.32 -5.03
C SER A 99 10.17 2.55 -5.48
N LEU A 100 9.20 2.35 -4.58
CA LEU A 100 7.77 2.47 -4.91
C LEU A 100 7.27 3.92 -4.80
N PRO A 101 6.35 4.38 -5.67
CA PRO A 101 5.68 5.66 -5.54
C PRO A 101 5.01 5.84 -4.18
N PHE A 102 4.94 7.07 -3.67
CA PHE A 102 4.38 7.36 -2.36
C PHE A 102 2.94 6.86 -2.20
N GLU A 103 2.08 7.18 -3.15
CA GLU A 103 0.65 6.82 -3.13
C GLU A 103 0.45 5.30 -3.23
N PHE A 104 1.33 4.61 -3.96
CA PHE A 104 1.30 3.14 -4.03
C PHE A 104 1.58 2.53 -2.66
N LYS A 105 2.60 3.05 -1.94
CA LYS A 105 2.91 2.61 -0.58
C LYS A 105 1.75 2.90 0.38
N GLN A 106 1.17 4.09 0.28
CA GLN A 106 0.04 4.48 1.14
C GLN A 106 -1.15 3.53 0.96
N MET A 107 -1.49 3.15 -0.27
CA MET A 107 -2.54 2.15 -0.51
C MET A 107 -2.17 0.76 0.02
N GLY A 108 -0.91 0.34 -0.13
CA GLY A 108 -0.41 -0.91 0.45
C GLY A 108 -0.57 -0.95 1.96
N PHE A 109 -0.06 0.06 2.67
CA PHE A 109 -0.18 0.17 4.12
C PHE A 109 -1.64 0.26 4.59
N GLY A 110 -2.45 1.11 3.97
CA GLY A 110 -3.88 1.22 4.31
C GLY A 110 -4.66 -0.08 4.10
N THR A 111 -4.23 -0.94 3.15
CA THR A 111 -4.82 -2.28 2.98
C THR A 111 -4.46 -3.20 4.14
N HIS A 112 -3.19 -3.22 4.57
CA HIS A 112 -2.76 -3.98 5.75
C HIS A 112 -3.46 -3.49 7.04
N GLU A 113 -3.59 -2.19 7.22
CA GLU A 113 -4.26 -1.59 8.39
C GLU A 113 -5.73 -2.00 8.49
N LEU A 114 -6.45 -2.09 7.37
CA LEU A 114 -7.84 -2.56 7.37
C LEU A 114 -7.95 -4.04 7.77
N PHE A 115 -6.97 -4.88 7.42
CA PHE A 115 -6.91 -6.26 7.91
C PHE A 115 -6.69 -6.31 9.43
N ASP A 116 -5.78 -5.49 9.96
CA ASP A 116 -5.55 -5.38 11.41
C ASP A 116 -6.79 -4.86 12.15
N GLU A 117 -7.48 -3.87 11.58
CA GLU A 117 -8.70 -3.30 12.16
C GLU A 117 -9.81 -4.35 12.25
N MET A 118 -10.06 -5.10 11.17
CA MET A 118 -11.03 -6.19 11.19
C MET A 118 -10.64 -7.29 12.19
N ALA A 119 -9.35 -7.61 12.30
CA ALA A 119 -8.88 -8.58 13.30
C ALA A 119 -9.12 -8.10 14.74
N LYS A 120 -8.89 -6.82 15.01
CA LYS A 120 -9.15 -6.20 16.31
C LYS A 120 -10.64 -6.20 16.63
N MET A 121 -11.48 -5.73 15.71
CA MET A 121 -12.94 -5.71 15.85
C MET A 121 -13.49 -7.11 16.15
N ALA A 122 -12.99 -8.13 15.44
CA ALA A 122 -13.41 -9.51 15.64
C ALA A 122 -13.05 -10.05 17.04
N LYS A 123 -11.92 -9.63 17.62
CA LYS A 123 -11.50 -10.04 18.97
C LYS A 123 -12.23 -9.31 20.09
N GLU A 124 -12.45 -8.00 19.93
CA GLU A 124 -12.89 -7.13 21.03
C GLU A 124 -14.42 -7.00 21.10
N ASN A 125 -15.07 -6.71 19.97
CA ASN A 125 -16.50 -6.47 19.92
C ASN A 125 -17.02 -6.75 18.51
N TYR A 126 -17.15 -8.03 18.18
CA TYR A 126 -17.52 -8.44 16.83
C TYR A 126 -18.94 -7.99 16.46
N ASN A 127 -19.02 -7.19 15.40
CA ASN A 127 -20.28 -6.82 14.76
C ASN A 127 -20.21 -7.17 13.27
N ARG A 128 -21.11 -8.05 12.82
CA ARG A 128 -21.13 -8.55 11.44
C ARG A 128 -21.24 -7.44 10.40
N GLN A 129 -22.11 -6.46 10.62
CA GLN A 129 -22.34 -5.37 9.68
C GLN A 129 -21.12 -4.46 9.58
N GLN A 130 -20.56 -4.06 10.72
CA GLN A 130 -19.37 -3.20 10.73
C GLN A 130 -18.15 -3.90 10.10
N THR A 131 -17.97 -5.20 10.34
CA THR A 131 -16.91 -5.97 9.67
C THR A 131 -17.14 -6.05 8.16
N GLN A 132 -18.38 -6.21 7.69
CA GLN A 132 -18.69 -6.17 6.26
C GLN A 132 -18.42 -4.79 5.64
N GLU A 133 -18.73 -3.71 6.35
CA GLU A 133 -18.42 -2.34 5.91
C GLU A 133 -16.91 -2.13 5.76
N LYS A 134 -16.11 -2.67 6.69
CA LYS A 134 -14.63 -2.66 6.60
C LYS A 134 -14.10 -3.50 5.45
N LEU A 135 -14.69 -4.66 5.20
CA LEU A 135 -14.35 -5.47 4.04
C LEU A 135 -14.64 -4.73 2.72
N ASN A 136 -15.75 -4.00 2.65
CA ASN A 136 -16.07 -3.17 1.48
C ASN A 136 -15.07 -2.02 1.30
N GLN A 137 -14.63 -1.38 2.39
CA GLN A 137 -13.55 -0.37 2.34
C GLN A 137 -12.25 -0.96 1.81
N LEU A 138 -11.90 -2.18 2.24
CA LEU A 138 -10.72 -2.88 1.76
C LEU A 138 -10.81 -3.20 0.27
N LEU A 139 -11.96 -3.68 -0.22
CA LEU A 139 -12.18 -3.94 -1.63
C LEU A 139 -12.07 -2.67 -2.50
N ASN A 140 -12.44 -1.50 -1.97
CA ASN A 140 -12.22 -0.23 -2.66
C ASN A 140 -10.73 0.08 -2.87
N ASN A 141 -9.85 -0.30 -1.93
CA ASN A 141 -8.40 -0.18 -2.14
C ASN A 141 -7.92 -1.07 -3.28
N CYS A 142 -8.46 -2.29 -3.41
CA CYS A 142 -8.15 -3.17 -4.54
C CYS A 142 -8.55 -2.51 -5.86
N ILE A 143 -9.79 -2.01 -5.95
CA ILE A 143 -10.31 -1.34 -7.16
C ILE A 143 -9.46 -0.12 -7.52
N ALA A 144 -9.18 0.76 -6.53
CA ALA A 144 -8.40 1.96 -6.74
C ALA A 144 -6.98 1.65 -7.22
N CYS A 145 -6.30 0.70 -6.58
CA CYS A 145 -4.96 0.27 -6.96
C CYS A 145 -4.94 -0.33 -8.37
N HIS A 146 -5.86 -1.25 -8.68
CA HIS A 146 -5.90 -1.89 -10.00
C HIS A 146 -6.30 -0.94 -11.14
N LYS A 147 -7.10 0.09 -10.84
CA LYS A 147 -7.44 1.17 -11.78
C LYS A 147 -6.29 2.15 -11.99
N THR A 148 -5.46 2.38 -10.97
CA THR A 148 -4.40 3.39 -11.02
C THR A 148 -3.09 2.82 -11.52
N TYR A 149 -2.75 1.58 -11.15
CA TYR A 149 -1.40 1.04 -11.32
C TYR A 149 -1.35 -0.21 -12.20
N LYS A 150 -0.23 -0.33 -12.91
CA LYS A 150 0.15 -1.51 -13.67
C LYS A 150 1.55 -1.93 -13.24
N ILE A 151 1.70 -3.15 -12.74
CA ILE A 151 3.02 -3.64 -12.30
C ILE A 151 3.63 -4.52 -13.38
N THR A 152 4.77 -4.09 -13.92
CA THR A 152 5.50 -4.82 -14.96
C THR A 152 6.89 -5.22 -14.48
N ALA A 153 7.40 -6.31 -15.05
CA ALA A 153 8.76 -6.73 -14.81
C ALA A 153 9.72 -5.92 -15.69
N GLU A 154 10.96 -5.78 -15.21
CA GLU A 154 12.06 -5.24 -16.00
C GLU A 154 12.39 -6.04 -17.26
#